data_AF-A0A8K0G9Y3-F1
#
_entry.id   AF-A0A8K0G9Y3-F1
#
_cell.length_a   1.000
_cell.length_b   1.000
_cell.length_c   1.000
_cell.angle_alpha   90.00
_cell.angle_beta   90.00
_cell.angle_gamma   90.00
#
_symmetry.space_group_name_H-M   'P 1'
#
loop_
_entity.id
_entity.type
_entity.pdbx_description
1 polymer ?
#
loop_
_entity_poly.entity_id
_entity_poly.type
_entity_poly.pdbx_seq_one_letter_code
_entity_poly.pdbx_strand_id
1 'polypeptide(L)'
;MGLFGFFTTSVYPVAYELAVEITYPIGEGTSVGVMLAVTQIFEITFVYLYSYLLDTLGDKISNLTMCGMFAIAVLLVVFFTDYDLKRHKIDVEAKKAETVKIKDIQ
;
A
#
# COMPACT_ATOMS: atom_id res chain seq x y z
N MET A 1 -3.73 -15.24 -13.83
CA MET A 1 -3.47 -14.95 -12.41
C MET A 1 -2.07 -14.38 -12.11
N GLY A 2 -1.08 -14.48 -13.01
CA GLY A 2 0.33 -14.20 -12.67
C GLY A 2 0.78 -12.74 -12.54
N LEU A 3 0.08 -11.76 -13.14
CA LEU A 3 0.50 -10.35 -13.09
C LEU A 3 -0.29 -9.52 -12.08
N PHE A 4 -1.61 -9.70 -12.03
CA PHE A 4 -2.47 -8.97 -11.08
C PHE A 4 -2.15 -9.33 -9.62
N GLY A 5 -1.89 -10.62 -9.34
CA GLY A 5 -1.45 -11.04 -8.01
C GLY A 5 -0.05 -10.53 -7.64
N PHE A 6 0.85 -10.39 -8.61
CA PHE A 6 2.19 -9.85 -8.37
C PHE A 6 2.13 -8.39 -7.87
N PHE A 7 1.28 -7.56 -8.49
CA PHE A 7 1.11 -6.17 -8.07
C PHE A 7 0.48 -6.05 -6.68
N THR A 8 -0.62 -6.75 -6.40
CA THR A 8 -1.30 -6.67 -5.10
C THR A 8 -0.46 -7.22 -3.95
N THR A 9 0.29 -8.32 -4.19
CA THR A 9 1.17 -8.90 -3.17
C THR A 9 2.47 -8.12 -3.01
N SER A 10 2.94 -7.38 -4.01
CA SER A 10 4.17 -6.58 -3.90
C SER A 10 4.03 -5.33 -3.03
N VAL A 11 2.84 -4.73 -2.97
CA VAL A 11 2.56 -3.54 -2.14
C VAL A 11 2.42 -3.92 -0.66
N TYR A 12 1.97 -5.15 -0.39
CA TYR A 12 1.70 -5.67 0.95
C TYR A 12 2.93 -5.73 1.90
N PRO A 13 4.11 -6.28 1.52
CA PRO A 13 5.28 -6.32 2.39
C PRO A 13 5.88 -4.93 2.63
N VAL A 14 5.85 -4.03 1.63
CA VAL A 14 6.40 -2.68 1.80
C VAL A 14 5.51 -1.85 2.74
N ALA A 15 4.19 -1.98 2.64
CA ALA A 15 3.25 -1.33 3.55
C ALA A 15 3.39 -1.84 5.01
N TYR A 16 3.70 -3.12 5.17
CA TYR A 16 3.97 -3.73 6.48
C TYR A 16 5.21 -3.13 7.14
N GLU A 17 6.32 -3.03 6.41
CA GLU A 17 7.57 -2.43 6.91
C GLU A 17 7.36 -0.97 7.35
N LEU A 18 6.60 -0.20 6.56
CA LEU A 18 6.27 1.19 6.88
C LEU A 18 5.35 1.32 8.12
N ALA A 19 4.35 0.45 8.26
CA ALA A 19 3.45 0.46 9.41
C ALA A 19 4.19 0.17 10.72
N VAL A 20 5.16 -0.75 10.69
CA VAL A 20 6.04 -1.05 11.83
C VAL A 20 6.95 0.14 12.14
N GLU A 21 7.48 0.83 11.13
CA GLU A 21 8.36 1.99 11.33
C GLU A 21 7.62 3.19 11.96
N ILE A 22 6.34 3.41 11.61
CA ILE A 22 5.50 4.49 12.19
C ILE A 22 5.02 4.15 13.61
N THR A 23 4.99 2.85 13.99
CA THR A 23 4.52 2.39 15.31
C THR A 23 5.64 2.11 16.30
N TYR A 24 6.88 2.54 16.09
CA TYR A 24 7.94 2.37 17.10
C TYR A 24 7.64 3.22 18.35
N PRO A 25 7.60 2.66 19.59
CA PRO A 25 8.16 1.38 20.05
C PRO A 25 7.09 0.34 20.48
N ILE A 26 6.09 0.05 19.65
CA ILE A 26 5.09 -1.00 19.91
C ILE A 26 5.55 -2.31 19.23
N GLY A 27 5.38 -3.46 19.89
CA GLY A 27 5.90 -4.75 19.41
C GLY A 27 5.45 -5.12 17.99
N GLU A 28 6.40 -5.50 17.15
CA GLU A 28 6.25 -5.78 15.71
C GLU A 28 5.11 -6.78 15.40
N GLY A 29 4.87 -7.76 16.28
CA GLY A 29 3.77 -8.71 16.11
C GLY A 29 2.37 -8.14 16.36
N THR A 30 2.24 -7.10 17.18
CA THR A 30 0.94 -6.51 17.55
C THR A 30 0.46 -5.52 16.49
N SER A 31 1.34 -4.67 15.96
CA SER A 31 0.98 -3.70 14.90
C SER A 31 0.44 -4.40 13.65
N VAL A 32 0.99 -5.57 13.36
CA VAL A 32 0.64 -6.41 12.21
C VAL A 32 -0.69 -7.12 12.45
N GLY A 33 -0.88 -7.68 13.65
CA GLY A 33 -2.15 -8.26 14.05
C GLY A 33 -3.29 -7.23 13.99
N VAL A 34 -3.02 -5.98 14.39
CA VAL A 34 -4.00 -4.88 14.31
C VAL A 34 -4.25 -4.47 12.86
N MET A 35 -3.21 -4.30 12.04
CA MET A 35 -3.36 -3.96 10.62
C MET A 35 -4.18 -5.01 9.87
N LEU A 36 -3.90 -6.30 10.13
CA LEU A 36 -4.66 -7.41 9.57
C LEU A 36 -6.10 -7.44 10.07
N ALA A 37 -6.33 -7.27 11.37
CA ALA A 37 -7.67 -7.25 11.95
C ALA A 37 -8.53 -6.11 11.37
N VAL A 38 -7.95 -4.91 11.25
CA VAL A 38 -8.63 -3.74 10.67
C VAL A 38 -8.93 -3.96 9.19
N THR A 39 -7.94 -4.48 8.43
CA THR A 39 -8.11 -4.81 7.00
C THR A 39 -9.27 -5.79 6.82
N GLN A 40 -9.32 -6.82 7.68
CA GLN A 40 -10.33 -7.87 7.54
C GLN A 40 -11.74 -7.40 7.91
N ILE A 41 -11.87 -6.59 8.95
CA ILE A 41 -13.16 -6.00 9.35
C ILE A 41 -13.67 -5.05 8.24
N PHE A 42 -12.77 -4.26 7.65
CA PHE A 42 -13.10 -3.40 6.52
C PHE A 42 -13.57 -4.22 5.31
N GLU A 43 -12.86 -5.29 4.97
CA GLU A 43 -13.18 -6.16 3.84
C GLU A 43 -14.55 -6.83 4.00
N ILE A 44 -14.86 -7.37 5.18
CA ILE A 44 -16.17 -7.99 5.46
C ILE A 44 -17.30 -6.97 5.32
N THR A 45 -17.10 -5.76 5.86
CA THR A 45 -18.08 -4.68 5.76
C THR A 45 -18.32 -4.29 4.30
N PHE A 46 -17.25 -4.24 3.51
CA PHE A 46 -17.29 -3.90 2.09
C PHE A 46 -18.03 -4.96 1.26
N VAL A 47 -17.79 -6.24 1.53
CA VAL A 47 -18.52 -7.36 0.91
C VAL A 47 -20.00 -7.31 1.26
N TYR A 48 -20.36 -6.96 2.50
CA TYR A 48 -21.76 -6.82 2.90
C TYR A 48 -22.46 -5.66 2.18
N LEU A 49 -21.80 -4.50 2.07
CA LEU A 49 -22.30 -3.36 1.30
C LEU A 49 -22.50 -3.71 -0.17
N TYR A 50 -21.59 -4.50 -0.75
CA TYR A 50 -21.73 -4.99 -2.12
C TYR A 50 -22.93 -5.91 -2.30
N SER A 51 -23.14 -6.82 -1.37
CA SER A 51 -24.27 -7.75 -1.37
C SER A 51 -25.59 -6.97 -1.37
N TYR A 52 -25.68 -5.90 -0.57
CA TYR A 52 -26.84 -5.02 -0.56
C TYR A 52 -27.02 -4.24 -1.87
N LEU A 53 -25.91 -3.75 -2.45
CA LEU A 53 -25.94 -3.07 -3.76
C LEU A 53 -26.42 -4.00 -4.88
N LEU A 54 -25.97 -5.25 -4.88
CA LEU A 54 -26.38 -6.29 -5.84
C LEU A 54 -27.89 -6.53 -5.80
N ASP A 55 -28.46 -6.63 -4.60
CA ASP A 55 -29.89 -6.88 -4.40
C ASP A 55 -30.76 -5.70 -4.87
N THR A 56 -30.22 -4.47 -4.81
CA THR A 56 -31.00 -3.24 -5.10
C THR A 56 -30.85 -2.75 -6.54
N LEU A 57 -29.65 -2.83 -7.14
CA LEU A 57 -29.30 -2.23 -8.44
C LEU A 57 -29.10 -3.25 -9.57
N GLY A 58 -29.13 -4.54 -9.25
CA GLY A 58 -28.94 -5.64 -10.20
C GLY A 58 -27.47 -5.87 -10.60
N ASP A 59 -27.19 -7.09 -11.08
CA ASP A 59 -25.82 -7.61 -11.27
C ASP A 59 -24.90 -6.73 -12.13
N LYS A 60 -25.43 -6.18 -13.21
CA LYS A 60 -24.61 -5.44 -14.20
C LYS A 60 -24.12 -4.10 -13.66
N ILE A 61 -24.98 -3.36 -12.96
CA ILE A 61 -24.65 -2.04 -12.43
C ILE A 61 -23.75 -2.19 -11.22
N SER A 62 -24.05 -3.14 -10.33
CA SER A 62 -23.22 -3.40 -9.15
C SER A 62 -21.80 -3.86 -9.53
N ASN A 63 -21.64 -4.74 -10.52
CA ASN A 63 -20.32 -5.18 -10.94
C ASN A 63 -19.49 -4.04 -11.59
N LEU A 64 -20.14 -3.18 -12.38
CA LEU A 64 -19.47 -1.99 -12.95
C LEU A 64 -19.06 -0.98 -11.88
N THR A 65 -19.94 -0.74 -10.91
CA THR A 65 -19.68 0.18 -9.78
C THR A 65 -18.54 -0.35 -8.91
N MET A 66 -18.48 -1.66 -8.68
CA MET A 66 -17.37 -2.29 -7.96
C MET A 66 -16.04 -2.21 -8.70
N CYS A 67 -16.02 -2.51 -10.00
CA CYS A 67 -14.80 -2.35 -10.79
C CYS A 67 -14.28 -0.90 -10.72
N GLY A 68 -15.17 0.09 -10.83
CA GLY A 68 -14.80 1.50 -10.71
C GLY A 68 -14.26 1.86 -9.33
N MET A 69 -14.95 1.43 -8.27
CA MET A 69 -14.54 1.67 -6.89
C MET A 69 -13.18 1.03 -6.57
N PHE A 70 -12.93 -0.19 -7.06
CA PHE A 70 -11.66 -0.89 -6.88
C PHE A 70 -10.53 -0.20 -7.64
N ALA A 71 -10.78 0.26 -8.87
CA ALA A 71 -9.81 1.04 -9.64
C ALA A 71 -9.45 2.35 -8.95
N ILE A 72 -10.44 3.07 -8.40
CA ILE A 72 -10.22 4.29 -7.61
C ILE A 72 -9.43 3.98 -6.35
N ALA A 73 -9.78 2.92 -5.61
CA ALA A 73 -9.06 2.51 -4.41
C ALA A 73 -7.60 2.20 -4.70
N VAL A 74 -7.31 1.47 -5.79
CA VAL A 74 -5.93 1.19 -6.22
C VAL A 74 -5.21 2.47 -6.62
N LEU A 75 -5.86 3.38 -7.35
CA LEU A 75 -5.26 4.68 -7.70
C LEU A 75 -4.97 5.51 -6.45
N LEU A 76 -5.88 5.56 -5.47
CA LEU A 76 -5.69 6.24 -4.20
C LEU A 76 -4.54 5.62 -3.42
N VAL A 77 -4.47 4.29 -3.32
CA VAL A 77 -3.35 3.60 -2.68
C VAL A 77 -2.06 3.94 -3.39
N VAL A 78 -1.98 3.84 -4.73
CA VAL A 78 -0.76 4.17 -5.48
C VAL A 78 -0.34 5.63 -5.31
N PHE A 79 -1.30 6.56 -5.27
CA PHE A 79 -1.04 8.00 -5.16
C PHE A 79 -0.72 8.46 -3.73
N PHE A 80 -1.35 7.85 -2.72
CA PHE A 80 -1.03 8.10 -1.30
C PHE A 80 0.19 7.31 -0.82
N THR A 81 0.50 6.20 -1.49
CA THR A 81 1.77 5.46 -1.36
C THR A 81 2.85 6.14 -2.21
N ASP A 82 2.80 7.46 -2.35
CA ASP A 82 4.02 8.23 -2.52
C ASP A 82 4.79 8.09 -1.21
N TYR A 83 5.67 7.09 -1.18
CA TYR A 83 6.74 7.03 -0.20
C TYR A 83 7.51 8.34 -0.36
N ASP A 84 7.31 9.28 0.57
CA ASP A 84 8.24 10.40 0.72
C ASP A 84 9.57 9.80 1.22
N LEU A 85 10.34 9.26 0.25
CA LEU A 85 11.66 8.67 0.39
C LEU A 85 12.65 9.80 0.67
N LYS A 86 12.50 10.45 1.82
CA LYS A 86 13.51 11.35 2.39
C LYS A 86 14.85 10.60 2.52
N ARG A 87 14.81 9.27 2.74
CA ARG A 87 15.98 8.37 2.80
C ARG A 87 16.70 8.18 1.46
N HIS A 88 15.98 8.05 0.35
CA HIS A 88 16.61 7.84 -0.96
C HIS A 88 17.29 9.12 -1.46
N LYS A 89 16.78 10.31 -1.07
CA LYS A 89 17.50 11.58 -1.28
C LYS A 89 18.80 11.61 -0.48
N ILE A 90 18.78 11.19 0.79
CA ILE A 90 19.97 11.19 1.67
C ILE A 90 21.01 10.15 1.22
N ASP A 91 20.61 8.94 0.81
CA ASP A 91 21.54 7.92 0.32
C ASP A 91 22.13 8.28 -1.05
N VAL A 92 21.34 8.93 -1.93
CA VAL A 92 21.84 9.46 -3.21
C VAL A 92 22.78 10.65 -2.99
N GLU A 93 22.53 11.51 -2.00
CA GLU A 93 23.40 12.63 -1.66
C GLU A 93 24.70 12.18 -0.96
N ALA A 94 24.62 11.18 -0.07
CA ALA A 94 25.79 10.56 0.56
C ALA A 94 26.69 9.85 -0.46
N LYS A 95 26.09 9.10 -1.40
CA LYS A 95 26.84 8.44 -2.49
C LYS A 95 27.43 9.44 -3.49
N LYS A 96 26.76 10.58 -3.71
CA LYS A 96 27.27 11.70 -4.52
C LYS A 96 28.43 12.42 -3.84
N ALA A 97 28.37 12.63 -2.52
CA ALA A 97 29.45 13.24 -1.73
C ALA A 97 30.71 12.35 -1.67
N GLU A 98 30.54 11.03 -1.63
CA GLU A 98 31.66 10.07 -1.68
C GLU A 98 32.34 10.03 -3.07
N THR A 99 31.55 10.10 -4.15
CA THR A 99 32.09 10.13 -5.52
C THR A 99 32.83 11.44 -5.84
N VAL A 100 32.42 12.56 -5.26
CA VAL A 100 33.14 13.84 -5.38
C VAL A 100 34.49 13.78 -4.67
N LYS A 101 34.53 13.24 -3.44
CA LYS A 101 35.79 13.08 -2.70
C LYS A 101 36.82 12.18 -3.40
N ILE A 102 36.40 11.16 -4.14
CA ILE A 102 37.32 10.27 -4.87
C ILE A 102 37.92 10.98 -6.10
N LYS A 103 37.22 11.95 -6.70
CA LYS A 103 37.73 12.75 -7.82
C LYS A 103 38.70 13.86 -7.40
N ASP A 104 38.60 14.35 -6.16
CA ASP A 104 39.52 15.37 -5.62
C ASP A 104 40.87 14.78 -5.15
N ILE A 105 41.00 13.44 -5.10
CA ILE A 105 42.21 12.71 -4.67
C ILE A 105 42.97 12.09 -5.86
N GLN A 106 42.41 12.13 -7.08
CA GLN A 106 43.05 11.71 -8.34
C GLN A 106 43.54 12.92 -9.14
#